data_AF-A0A0E3Q5M2-F1
#
_entry.id   AF-A0A0E3Q5M2-F1
#
_cell.length_a   1.000
_cell.length_b   1.000
_cell.length_c   1.000
_cell.angle_alpha   90.00
_cell.angle_beta   90.00
_cell.angle_gamma   90.00
#
_symmetry.space_group_name_H-M   'P 1'
#
loop_
_entity.id
_entity.type
_entity.pdbx_description
1 polymer ?
#
loop_
_entity_poly.entity_id
_entity_poly.type
_entity_poly.pdbx_seq_one_letter_code
_entity_poly.pdbx_strand_id
1 'polypeptide(L)'
;MRAAFKTSKKTKMTITVLLLIFGIVMLSGCLENSKQKGSGGTTEETTDSVSLLPLAENISSDYGIVSEYKEGLSAKRIIVFEETHDSRAVQIETAIMLNRLYNNGVRIIALEGLKQGETLDVEWFHSLSDDPIKEDVAVGLLGDGEISNAEFMALYYPDVEVIGIEDPKEYEVDISEDAANSFLFYLLAIAENSLSNEQIDQANNLIEQEDYNGYIDFVINADPWTSERYKTFLEANQTNSLEDQLGILKEIEEKATSSGAEIDEETESDFEDLKAFYQAASARSNTMVNNAIPLCSKSPDAPIVMIIGAAHTDKVIDLLTDQSAAFVIISPKSLEKSDDKSELDSAAYERKNNALSVDSDGLLGSYLDRRPVNYKKPPSVTGETWFKSKAEMYFVTETIATAISGGAKEPYDFLDKFDDLDDIKVDNSSINVKDDYITFNAMVLDEENHEIKIYVLAHHIDAGSTVNLEDVLKEILTDVTNSNTDDSERLNKITQNTEAMYSTDVEEINEELRKKMVSDT
;
A
#
# COMPACT_ATOMS: atom_id res chain seq x y z
N MET A 1 30.19 -23.25 -14.96
CA MET A 1 30.67 -21.91 -15.35
C MET A 1 32.00 -21.92 -16.11
N ARG A 2 33.17 -22.31 -15.56
CA ARG A 2 34.46 -22.26 -16.30
C ARG A 2 34.60 -23.14 -17.58
N ALA A 3 33.71 -24.09 -17.81
CA ALA A 3 33.80 -25.02 -18.96
C ALA A 3 32.97 -24.60 -20.19
N ALA A 4 32.08 -23.61 -20.07
CA ALA A 4 31.23 -23.16 -21.18
C ALA A 4 31.87 -22.08 -22.07
N PHE A 5 32.91 -21.39 -21.59
CA PHE A 5 33.50 -20.21 -22.25
C PHE A 5 34.61 -20.53 -23.28
N LYS A 6 34.83 -21.79 -23.64
CA LYS A 6 36.04 -22.20 -24.38
C LYS A 6 35.81 -22.74 -25.79
N THR A 7 34.90 -22.19 -26.59
CA THR A 7 34.89 -22.49 -28.04
C THR A 7 34.23 -21.41 -28.92
N SER A 8 34.96 -21.02 -29.97
CA SER A 8 34.54 -20.40 -31.25
C SER A 8 34.34 -18.88 -31.32
N LYS A 9 35.08 -18.26 -32.24
CA LYS A 9 35.13 -16.81 -32.56
C LYS A 9 33.86 -16.25 -33.24
N LYS A 10 32.77 -17.02 -33.26
CA LYS A 10 31.45 -16.70 -33.81
C LYS A 10 30.48 -17.82 -33.39
N THR A 11 29.93 -17.78 -32.17
CA THR A 11 28.68 -18.48 -31.83
C THR A 11 28.22 -18.14 -30.42
N LYS A 12 27.00 -17.60 -30.37
CA LYS A 12 25.96 -17.76 -29.33
C LYS A 12 26.42 -17.66 -27.88
N MET A 13 26.36 -16.44 -27.37
CA MET A 13 26.17 -16.15 -25.96
C MET A 13 24.74 -16.62 -25.61
N THR A 14 24.62 -17.80 -25.02
CA THR A 14 23.42 -18.13 -24.23
C THR A 14 23.81 -17.77 -22.80
N ILE A 15 23.47 -16.55 -22.40
CA ILE A 15 23.78 -16.02 -21.08
C ILE A 15 22.63 -16.43 -20.16
N THR A 16 22.78 -17.54 -19.45
CA THR A 16 21.94 -17.81 -18.27
C THR A 16 22.51 -16.95 -17.14
N VAL A 17 22.03 -15.71 -17.00
CA VAL A 17 22.33 -14.86 -15.84
C VAL A 17 21.37 -15.24 -14.72
N LEU A 18 21.89 -15.70 -13.58
CA LEU A 18 21.12 -15.62 -12.33
C LEU A 18 21.29 -14.18 -11.83
N LEU A 19 20.26 -13.36 -12.00
CA LEU A 19 20.22 -12.01 -11.45
C LEU A 19 19.53 -12.06 -10.08
N LEU A 20 20.32 -11.76 -9.05
CA LEU A 20 19.83 -11.20 -7.79
C LEU A 20 20.06 -9.70 -7.93
N ILE A 21 19.04 -8.94 -8.35
CA ILE A 21 19.11 -7.48 -8.40
C ILE A 21 18.06 -6.93 -7.44
N PHE A 22 18.54 -6.32 -6.35
CA PHE A 22 17.78 -5.35 -5.58
C PHE A 22 18.54 -4.02 -5.59
N GLY A 23 17.78 -2.94 -5.83
CA GLY A 23 18.14 -1.56 -5.59
C GLY A 23 18.89 -0.86 -6.73
N ILE A 24 18.37 0.31 -7.17
CA ILE A 24 18.98 1.65 -6.93
C ILE A 24 18.45 2.76 -7.88
N VAL A 25 17.95 3.83 -7.22
CA VAL A 25 18.11 5.29 -7.47
C VAL A 25 17.13 6.09 -8.36
N MET A 26 16.53 7.06 -7.64
CA MET A 26 15.79 8.26 -8.03
C MET A 26 16.58 9.25 -8.91
N LEU A 27 15.90 9.80 -9.93
CA LEU A 27 16.26 11.06 -10.57
C LEU A 27 15.01 11.94 -10.71
N SER A 28 14.92 13.02 -9.92
CA SER A 28 13.85 14.02 -10.01
C SER A 28 14.07 14.99 -11.17
N GLY A 29 13.09 15.10 -12.07
CA GLY A 29 13.00 16.14 -13.10
C GLY A 29 11.59 16.75 -13.12
N CYS A 30 11.50 18.07 -12.94
CA CYS A 30 10.23 18.80 -12.92
C CYS A 30 9.48 18.73 -14.27
N LEU A 31 8.22 18.29 -14.25
CA LEU A 31 7.27 18.40 -15.36
C LEU A 31 6.35 19.62 -15.16
N GLU A 32 6.24 20.45 -16.21
CA GLU A 32 5.35 21.61 -16.29
C GLU A 32 3.98 21.19 -16.83
N ASN A 33 2.94 21.49 -16.06
CA ASN A 33 1.57 21.05 -16.30
C ASN A 33 0.87 21.82 -17.44
N SER A 34 0.15 21.11 -18.32
CA SER A 34 -0.47 21.67 -19.53
C SER A 34 -1.92 22.10 -19.30
N LYS A 35 -2.34 23.18 -19.98
CA LYS A 35 -3.60 23.91 -19.73
C LYS A 35 -4.85 23.17 -20.25
N GLN A 36 -5.81 22.91 -19.36
CA GLN A 36 -7.19 22.58 -19.71
C GLN A 36 -7.95 23.77 -20.34
N LYS A 37 -8.85 23.45 -21.28
CA LYS A 37 -9.68 24.42 -22.03
C LYS A 37 -11.15 23.96 -21.99
N GLY A 38 -11.95 24.55 -21.09
CA GLY A 38 -13.39 24.31 -21.00
C GLY A 38 -14.21 25.17 -21.97
N SER A 39 -15.14 24.55 -22.70
CA SER A 39 -16.11 25.19 -23.60
C SER A 39 -17.50 25.13 -22.99
N GLY A 40 -18.17 26.28 -22.88
CA GLY A 40 -19.49 26.43 -22.26
C GLY A 40 -20.66 25.89 -23.09
N GLY A 41 -21.62 25.31 -22.40
CA GLY A 41 -22.92 24.86 -22.90
C GLY A 41 -24.05 25.26 -21.95
N THR A 42 -25.20 25.57 -22.53
CA THR A 42 -26.38 26.25 -21.99
C THR A 42 -27.15 25.49 -20.90
N THR A 43 -27.64 26.25 -19.92
CA THR A 43 -28.40 25.86 -18.72
C THR A 43 -29.84 25.44 -18.98
N GLU A 44 -30.16 24.17 -18.70
CA GLU A 44 -31.49 23.73 -18.24
C GLU A 44 -31.48 23.67 -16.70
N GLU A 45 -32.55 24.13 -16.04
CA GLU A 45 -32.72 24.05 -14.59
C GLU A 45 -32.89 22.59 -14.16
N THR A 46 -31.77 21.92 -13.90
CA THR A 46 -31.68 20.65 -13.20
C THR A 46 -31.63 20.90 -11.70
N THR A 47 -32.33 20.07 -10.92
CA THR A 47 -32.15 19.92 -9.46
C THR A 47 -30.68 20.12 -9.08
N ASP A 48 -30.38 21.00 -8.11
CA ASP A 48 -29.04 21.39 -7.64
C ASP A 48 -28.20 20.16 -7.24
N SER A 49 -27.68 19.43 -8.22
CA SER A 49 -26.71 18.38 -8.04
C SER A 49 -25.40 19.07 -7.70
N VAL A 50 -24.85 18.78 -6.52
CA VAL A 50 -23.52 19.25 -6.11
C VAL A 50 -22.54 18.89 -7.23
N SER A 51 -21.93 19.91 -7.84
CA SER A 51 -20.86 19.74 -8.83
C SER A 51 -19.67 19.05 -8.18
N LEU A 52 -19.07 18.07 -8.87
CA LEU A 52 -17.99 17.27 -8.30
C LEU A 52 -16.70 18.06 -8.11
N LEU A 53 -16.38 19.00 -9.00
CA LEU A 53 -15.11 19.71 -8.96
C LEU A 53 -14.98 20.60 -7.70
N PRO A 54 -15.93 21.47 -7.34
CA PRO A 54 -15.82 22.26 -6.11
C PRO A 54 -15.76 21.38 -4.84
N LEU A 55 -16.46 20.25 -4.83
CA LEU A 55 -16.39 19.28 -3.74
C LEU A 55 -14.98 18.67 -3.66
N ALA A 56 -14.45 18.21 -4.78
CA ALA A 56 -13.11 17.61 -4.87
C ALA A 56 -12.00 18.59 -4.48
N GLU A 57 -12.03 19.82 -5.00
CA GLU A 57 -11.07 20.88 -4.65
C GLU A 57 -11.12 21.20 -3.15
N ASN A 58 -12.32 21.17 -2.55
CA ASN A 58 -12.46 21.41 -1.12
C ASN A 58 -11.90 20.26 -0.28
N ILE A 59 -12.29 19.01 -0.57
CA ILE A 59 -11.86 17.86 0.22
C ILE A 59 -10.38 17.54 0.02
N SER A 60 -9.82 17.83 -1.17
CA SER A 60 -8.40 17.61 -1.46
C SER A 60 -7.49 18.74 -1.00
N SER A 61 -8.04 19.83 -0.45
CA SER A 61 -7.23 20.95 0.06
C SER A 61 -6.14 20.43 0.99
N ASP A 62 -4.90 20.79 0.67
CA ASP A 62 -3.67 20.44 1.40
C ASP A 62 -3.16 19.00 1.25
N TYR A 63 -3.98 18.03 0.86
CA TYR A 63 -3.61 16.59 0.86
C TYR A 63 -3.70 15.89 -0.50
N GLY A 64 -4.36 16.50 -1.49
CA GLY A 64 -4.47 15.92 -2.82
C GLY A 64 -4.49 16.97 -3.93
N ILE A 65 -4.31 16.47 -5.16
CA ILE A 65 -4.28 17.23 -6.40
C ILE A 65 -5.37 16.66 -7.30
N VAL A 66 -6.29 17.52 -7.72
CA VAL A 66 -7.27 17.17 -8.75
C VAL A 66 -6.55 17.14 -10.09
N SER A 67 -6.33 15.95 -10.64
CA SER A 67 -5.54 15.76 -11.87
C SER A 67 -6.40 15.81 -13.14
N GLU A 68 -7.60 15.22 -13.11
CA GLU A 68 -8.55 15.23 -14.22
C GLU A 68 -9.99 15.30 -13.70
N TYR A 69 -10.88 15.90 -14.49
CA TYR A 69 -12.29 15.99 -14.15
C TYR A 69 -13.17 16.14 -15.39
N LYS A 70 -14.36 15.57 -15.30
CA LYS A 70 -15.40 15.70 -16.31
C LYS A 70 -16.77 15.75 -15.68
N GLU A 71 -17.54 16.80 -15.98
CA GLU A 71 -18.97 16.78 -15.72
C GLU A 71 -19.66 15.78 -16.63
N GLY A 72 -20.45 14.91 -16.01
CA GLY A 72 -21.35 14.00 -16.70
C GLY A 72 -22.76 14.58 -16.74
N LEU A 73 -23.54 14.13 -17.71
CA LEU A 73 -24.99 14.40 -17.77
C LEU A 73 -25.80 13.37 -16.98
N SER A 74 -25.13 12.39 -16.35
CA SER A 74 -25.75 11.25 -15.72
C SER A 74 -25.71 11.32 -14.20
N ALA A 75 -26.60 10.58 -13.54
CA ALA A 75 -26.59 10.40 -12.09
C ALA A 75 -25.39 9.58 -11.58
N LYS A 76 -24.51 9.09 -12.47
CA LYS A 76 -23.31 8.33 -12.13
C LYS A 76 -22.21 9.31 -11.74
N ARG A 77 -21.95 9.44 -10.44
CA ARG A 77 -20.99 10.40 -9.88
C ARG A 77 -19.93 9.65 -9.09
N ILE A 78 -18.68 9.74 -9.52
CA ILE A 78 -17.56 8.97 -8.97
C ILE A 78 -16.40 9.90 -8.65
N ILE A 79 -15.87 9.81 -7.44
CA ILE A 79 -14.58 10.40 -7.07
C ILE A 79 -13.57 9.26 -7.07
N VAL A 80 -12.53 9.36 -7.88
CA VAL A 80 -11.47 8.35 -7.96
C VAL A 80 -10.27 8.84 -7.17
N PHE A 81 -9.80 8.05 -6.21
CA PHE A 81 -8.50 8.25 -5.57
C PHE A 81 -7.48 7.30 -6.17
N GLU A 82 -6.33 7.86 -6.52
CA GLU A 82 -5.15 7.06 -6.85
C GLU A 82 -4.45 6.63 -5.56
N GLU A 83 -3.89 5.42 -5.55
CA GLU A 83 -3.08 4.92 -4.45
C GLU A 83 -1.85 4.15 -4.93
N THR A 84 -0.95 3.91 -3.98
CA THR A 84 0.02 2.81 -4.00
C THR A 84 -0.08 2.06 -2.68
N HIS A 85 0.07 0.73 -2.73
CA HIS A 85 -0.20 -0.14 -1.59
C HIS A 85 0.87 -0.06 -0.48
N ASP A 86 2.03 0.53 -0.79
CA ASP A 86 3.24 0.61 0.04
C ASP A 86 3.40 1.94 0.77
N SER A 87 2.75 3.03 0.35
CA SER A 87 2.95 4.33 0.96
C SER A 87 1.96 4.61 2.08
N ARG A 88 2.44 4.62 3.34
CA ARG A 88 1.63 4.99 4.51
C ARG A 88 1.10 6.41 4.40
N ALA A 89 1.91 7.34 3.91
CA ALA A 89 1.48 8.72 3.73
C ALA A 89 0.34 8.85 2.71
N VAL A 90 0.40 8.15 1.58
CA VAL A 90 -0.69 8.12 0.58
C VAL A 90 -1.99 7.59 1.21
N GLN A 91 -1.91 6.54 2.04
CA GLN A 91 -3.08 6.00 2.74
C GLN A 91 -3.67 7.03 3.72
N ILE A 92 -2.84 7.70 4.54
CA ILE A 92 -3.32 8.69 5.52
C ILE A 92 -3.89 9.94 4.85
N GLU A 93 -3.24 10.47 3.80
CA GLU A 93 -3.76 11.59 3.01
C GLU A 93 -5.14 11.26 2.41
N THR A 94 -5.29 10.04 1.88
CA THR A 94 -6.58 9.57 1.36
C THR A 94 -7.62 9.44 2.47
N ALA A 95 -7.26 8.92 3.64
CA ALA A 95 -8.16 8.85 4.79
C ALA A 95 -8.67 10.24 5.25
N ILE A 96 -7.81 11.27 5.24
CA ILE A 96 -8.22 12.65 5.53
C ILE A 96 -9.27 13.13 4.51
N MET A 97 -9.03 12.89 3.22
CA MET A 97 -9.96 13.28 2.15
C MET A 97 -11.28 12.49 2.24
N LEU A 98 -11.24 11.20 2.58
CA LEU A 98 -12.41 10.35 2.81
C LEU A 98 -13.23 10.81 4.01
N ASN A 99 -12.57 11.19 5.12
CA ASN A 99 -13.24 11.77 6.28
C ASN A 99 -14.02 13.05 5.92
N ARG A 100 -13.45 13.92 5.08
CA ARG A 100 -14.15 15.11 4.58
C ARG A 100 -15.32 14.75 3.66
N LEU A 101 -15.17 13.74 2.80
CA LEU A 101 -16.25 13.23 1.95
C LEU A 101 -17.37 12.56 2.73
N TYR A 102 -17.06 11.86 3.82
CA TYR A 102 -18.05 11.29 4.73
C TYR A 102 -18.98 12.37 5.30
N ASN A 103 -18.43 13.52 5.68
CA ASN A 103 -19.20 14.70 6.10
C ASN A 103 -20.04 15.34 4.98
N ASN A 104 -19.80 14.97 3.72
CA ASN A 104 -20.59 15.33 2.55
C ASN A 104 -21.54 14.20 2.08
N GLY A 105 -21.77 13.19 2.92
CA GLY A 105 -22.76 12.14 2.69
C GLY A 105 -22.27 10.93 1.89
N VAL A 106 -20.97 10.84 1.58
CA VAL A 106 -20.39 9.65 0.94
C VAL A 106 -20.43 8.48 1.92
N ARG A 107 -20.93 7.32 1.46
CA ARG A 107 -21.04 6.07 2.25
C ARG A 107 -20.58 4.82 1.51
N ILE A 108 -20.23 4.93 0.23
CA ILE A 108 -19.89 3.78 -0.60
C ILE A 108 -18.49 3.99 -1.16
N ILE A 109 -17.63 3.03 -0.88
CA ILE A 109 -16.26 2.96 -1.37
C ILE A 109 -16.14 1.69 -2.23
N ALA A 110 -15.83 1.87 -3.50
CA ALA A 110 -15.51 0.81 -4.44
C ALA A 110 -13.99 0.59 -4.41
N LEU A 111 -13.54 -0.62 -4.05
CA LEU A 111 -12.14 -0.87 -3.70
C LEU A 111 -11.46 -1.89 -4.63
N GLU A 112 -10.35 -1.47 -5.24
CA GLU A 112 -9.36 -2.38 -5.85
C GLU A 112 -8.70 -3.26 -4.77
N GLY A 113 -8.46 -4.53 -5.06
CA GLY A 113 -7.92 -5.51 -4.12
C GLY A 113 -8.98 -6.32 -3.37
N LEU A 114 -10.25 -5.90 -3.41
CA LEU A 114 -11.38 -6.64 -2.84
C LEU A 114 -12.23 -7.29 -3.95
N LYS A 115 -12.67 -8.54 -3.72
CA LYS A 115 -13.36 -9.34 -4.74
C LYS A 115 -14.77 -8.82 -5.02
N GLN A 116 -15.21 -8.94 -6.26
CA GLN A 116 -16.51 -8.47 -6.70
C GLN A 116 -17.65 -8.98 -5.81
N GLY A 117 -18.39 -8.05 -5.22
CA GLY A 117 -19.56 -8.34 -4.39
C GLY A 117 -19.24 -8.77 -2.96
N GLU A 118 -17.95 -8.88 -2.59
CA GLU A 118 -17.54 -8.97 -1.20
C GLU A 118 -17.56 -7.59 -0.53
N THR A 119 -17.79 -7.60 0.78
CA THR A 119 -17.68 -6.45 1.68
C THR A 119 -16.72 -6.79 2.80
N LEU A 120 -16.15 -5.78 3.45
CA LEU A 120 -15.27 -5.99 4.61
C LEU A 120 -16.04 -6.57 5.81
N ASP A 121 -15.42 -7.52 6.52
CA ASP A 121 -15.94 -8.08 7.77
C ASP A 121 -15.44 -7.24 8.96
N VAL A 122 -16.21 -6.23 9.33
CA VAL A 122 -15.88 -5.29 10.42
C VAL A 122 -16.91 -5.30 11.56
N GLU A 123 -17.91 -6.18 11.51
CA GLU A 123 -18.99 -6.22 12.52
C GLU A 123 -18.45 -6.54 13.92
N TRP A 124 -17.45 -7.44 13.99
CA TRP A 124 -16.77 -7.79 15.25
C TRP A 124 -16.14 -6.55 15.90
N PHE A 125 -15.49 -5.67 15.13
CA PHE A 125 -14.84 -4.47 15.66
C PHE A 125 -15.86 -3.47 16.19
N HIS A 126 -16.98 -3.31 15.46
CA HIS A 126 -18.09 -2.44 15.89
C HIS A 126 -18.79 -2.94 17.15
N SER A 127 -18.71 -4.24 17.43
CA SER A 127 -19.26 -4.84 18.64
C SER A 127 -18.44 -4.57 19.91
N LEU A 128 -17.17 -4.16 19.76
CA LEU A 128 -16.35 -3.79 20.92
C LEU A 128 -16.96 -2.60 21.65
N SER A 129 -16.85 -2.63 22.98
CA SER A 129 -17.32 -1.54 23.84
C SER A 129 -16.40 -0.31 23.74
N ASP A 130 -16.87 0.90 24.05
CA ASP A 130 -16.05 2.12 24.10
C ASP A 130 -15.61 2.68 22.71
N ASP A 131 -16.45 3.54 22.11
CA ASP A 131 -16.20 4.14 20.80
C ASP A 131 -14.88 4.94 20.72
N PRO A 132 -14.53 5.84 21.67
CA PRO A 132 -13.24 6.54 21.64
C PRO A 132 -12.02 5.62 21.54
N ILE A 133 -12.01 4.50 22.26
CA ILE A 133 -10.87 3.56 22.23
C ILE A 133 -10.82 2.84 20.88
N LYS A 134 -11.96 2.40 20.34
CA LYS A 134 -12.02 1.81 18.99
C LYS A 134 -11.50 2.77 17.92
N GLU A 135 -11.91 4.03 18.00
CA GLU A 135 -11.46 5.08 17.09
C GLU A 135 -9.94 5.24 17.13
N ASP A 136 -9.34 5.30 18.32
CA ASP A 136 -7.88 5.40 18.52
C ASP A 136 -7.13 4.16 17.98
N VAL A 137 -7.69 2.96 18.15
CA VAL A 137 -7.12 1.72 17.61
C VAL A 137 -7.14 1.71 16.08
N ALA A 138 -8.27 2.07 15.46
CA ALA A 138 -8.37 2.14 13.99
C ALA A 138 -7.37 3.15 13.41
N VAL A 139 -7.20 4.29 14.07
CA VAL A 139 -6.22 5.32 13.72
C VAL A 139 -4.79 4.80 13.84
N GLY A 140 -4.45 4.08 14.93
CA GLY A 140 -3.13 3.46 15.12
C GLY A 140 -2.81 2.46 14.01
N LEU A 141 -3.74 1.55 13.69
CA LEU A 141 -3.58 0.55 12.62
C LEU A 141 -3.34 1.19 11.25
N LEU A 142 -4.00 2.33 10.95
CA LEU A 142 -3.75 3.09 9.72
C LEU A 142 -2.35 3.71 9.72
N GLY A 143 -1.92 4.29 10.85
CA GLY A 143 -0.60 4.91 11.01
C GLY A 143 0.55 3.91 10.86
N ASP A 144 0.37 2.70 11.38
CA ASP A 144 1.31 1.59 11.24
C ASP A 144 1.40 1.09 9.79
N GLY A 145 0.34 1.31 8.98
CA GLY A 145 0.22 0.79 7.62
C GLY A 145 -0.38 -0.62 7.54
N GLU A 146 -0.91 -1.12 8.65
CA GLU A 146 -1.58 -2.43 8.76
C GLU A 146 -2.85 -2.50 7.93
N ILE A 147 -3.64 -1.42 7.93
CA ILE A 147 -4.87 -1.30 7.16
C ILE A 147 -4.76 -0.22 6.11
N SER A 148 -5.48 -0.41 5.02
CA SER A 148 -5.70 0.61 3.98
C SER A 148 -6.63 1.72 4.48
N ASN A 149 -6.64 2.83 3.75
CA ASN A 149 -7.56 3.93 3.99
C ASN A 149 -9.06 3.52 3.88
N ALA A 150 -9.39 2.55 3.03
CA ALA A 150 -10.76 2.04 2.89
C ALA A 150 -11.17 1.17 4.09
N GLU A 151 -10.28 0.30 4.55
CA GLU A 151 -10.50 -0.51 5.77
C GLU A 151 -10.63 0.38 7.00
N PHE A 152 -9.80 1.42 7.12
CA PHE A 152 -9.94 2.44 8.16
C PHE A 152 -11.35 3.07 8.15
N MET A 153 -11.85 3.49 6.99
CA MET A 153 -13.20 4.07 6.90
C MET A 153 -14.29 3.10 7.32
N ALA A 154 -14.17 1.80 6.99
CA ALA A 154 -15.14 0.78 7.41
C ALA A 154 -15.08 0.47 8.92
N LEU A 155 -13.89 0.50 9.52
CA LEU A 155 -13.71 0.31 10.96
C LEU A 155 -14.16 1.54 11.77
N TYR A 156 -13.92 2.75 11.25
CA TYR A 156 -14.24 3.99 11.95
C TYR A 156 -15.72 4.40 11.79
N TYR A 157 -16.32 4.17 10.61
CA TYR A 157 -17.70 4.57 10.31
C TYR A 157 -18.60 3.35 10.03
N PRO A 158 -19.46 2.94 10.98
CA PRO A 158 -20.28 1.73 10.83
C PRO A 158 -21.26 1.72 9.65
N ASP A 159 -21.56 2.88 9.06
CA ASP A 159 -22.47 3.04 7.93
C ASP A 159 -21.74 3.19 6.58
N VAL A 160 -20.41 3.07 6.55
CA VAL A 160 -19.62 3.02 5.30
C VAL A 160 -19.55 1.58 4.78
N GLU A 161 -19.99 1.38 3.54
CA GLU A 161 -19.90 0.11 2.81
C GLU A 161 -18.67 0.15 1.88
N VAL A 162 -17.68 -0.70 2.15
CA VAL A 162 -16.56 -0.96 1.24
C VAL A 162 -16.88 -2.20 0.42
N ILE A 163 -16.89 -2.06 -0.91
CA ILE A 163 -17.36 -3.09 -1.85
C ILE A 163 -16.24 -3.39 -2.84
N GLY A 164 -15.92 -4.67 -2.99
CA GLY A 164 -14.93 -5.11 -3.97
C GLY A 164 -15.42 -4.98 -5.41
N ILE A 165 -14.51 -4.56 -6.29
CA ILE A 165 -14.80 -4.31 -7.71
C ILE A 165 -13.94 -5.13 -8.68
N GLU A 166 -13.18 -6.12 -8.20
CA GLU A 166 -12.29 -6.93 -9.04
C GLU A 166 -12.74 -8.39 -9.20
N ASP A 167 -12.36 -9.02 -10.32
CA ASP A 167 -12.49 -10.47 -10.50
C ASP A 167 -11.20 -11.17 -10.06
N PRO A 168 -11.22 -12.03 -9.02
CA PRO A 168 -10.04 -12.75 -8.56
C PRO A 168 -9.31 -13.55 -9.65
N LYS A 169 -10.03 -13.99 -10.69
CA LYS A 169 -9.44 -14.78 -11.78
C LYS A 169 -8.48 -13.95 -12.62
N GLU A 170 -8.63 -12.64 -12.64
CA GLU A 170 -7.74 -11.74 -13.39
C GLU A 170 -6.34 -11.69 -12.74
N TYR A 171 -6.19 -12.21 -11.52
CA TYR A 171 -4.93 -12.34 -10.78
C TYR A 171 -4.23 -13.70 -10.98
N GLU A 172 -4.84 -14.63 -11.71
CA GLU A 172 -4.19 -15.91 -12.04
C GLU A 172 -3.02 -15.73 -13.03
N VAL A 173 -2.98 -14.59 -13.74
CA VAL A 173 -1.84 -14.21 -14.59
C VAL A 173 -0.76 -13.63 -13.70
N ASP A 174 0.28 -14.42 -13.48
CA ASP A 174 1.47 -14.06 -12.76
C ASP A 174 2.64 -13.78 -13.69
N ILE A 175 3.64 -13.10 -13.18
CA ILE A 175 4.88 -12.86 -13.89
C ILE A 175 6.06 -13.45 -13.09
N SER A 176 6.89 -14.25 -13.76
CA SER A 176 8.15 -14.71 -13.17
C SER A 176 9.14 -13.56 -13.04
N GLU A 177 10.14 -13.70 -12.19
CA GLU A 177 11.24 -12.71 -12.10
C GLU A 177 11.97 -12.56 -13.45
N ASP A 178 12.14 -13.66 -14.18
CA ASP A 178 12.76 -13.64 -15.52
C ASP A 178 11.89 -12.87 -16.53
N ALA A 179 10.57 -13.12 -16.54
CA ALA A 179 9.62 -12.36 -17.35
C ALA A 179 9.57 -10.88 -16.97
N ALA A 180 9.58 -10.54 -15.69
CA ALA A 180 9.63 -9.15 -15.22
C ALA A 180 10.87 -8.40 -15.72
N ASN A 181 11.99 -9.10 -15.90
CA ASN A 181 13.26 -8.55 -16.38
C ASN A 181 13.49 -8.70 -17.89
N SER A 182 12.60 -9.39 -18.61
CA SER A 182 12.76 -9.69 -20.05
C SER A 182 12.94 -8.46 -20.92
N PHE A 183 12.33 -7.32 -20.57
CA PHE A 183 12.51 -6.05 -21.28
C PHE A 183 13.97 -5.57 -21.28
N LEU A 184 14.69 -5.80 -20.18
CA LEU A 184 16.11 -5.44 -20.06
C LEU A 184 16.95 -6.27 -21.01
N PHE A 185 16.67 -7.57 -21.14
CA PHE A 185 17.38 -8.45 -22.08
C PHE A 185 17.15 -8.04 -23.54
N TYR A 186 15.93 -7.62 -23.90
CA TYR A 186 15.67 -7.02 -25.21
C TYR A 186 16.50 -5.75 -25.44
N LEU A 187 16.53 -4.84 -24.45
CA LEU A 187 17.31 -3.61 -24.55
C LEU A 187 18.81 -3.88 -24.67
N LEU A 188 19.34 -4.84 -23.90
CA LEU A 188 20.74 -5.27 -24.00
C LEU A 188 21.04 -5.82 -25.40
N ALA A 189 20.22 -6.72 -25.94
CA ALA A 189 20.44 -7.29 -27.28
C ALA A 189 20.39 -6.22 -28.39
N ILE A 190 19.51 -5.22 -28.27
CA ILE A 190 19.49 -4.07 -29.19
C ILE A 190 20.79 -3.28 -29.09
N ALA A 191 21.23 -2.95 -27.87
CA ALA A 191 22.43 -2.16 -27.62
C ALA A 191 23.71 -2.88 -28.06
N GLU A 192 23.85 -4.17 -27.76
CA GLU A 192 25.00 -4.99 -28.15
C GLU A 192 25.25 -4.99 -29.66
N ASN A 193 24.17 -5.03 -30.44
CA ASN A 193 24.25 -4.98 -31.90
C ASN A 193 24.77 -3.63 -32.44
N SER A 194 24.76 -2.58 -31.61
CA SER A 194 25.29 -1.25 -31.94
C SER A 194 26.76 -1.04 -31.51
N LEU A 195 27.32 -1.93 -30.70
CA LEU A 195 28.65 -1.74 -30.11
C LEU A 195 29.76 -1.81 -31.17
N SER A 196 30.74 -0.92 -31.04
CA SER A 196 32.02 -1.05 -31.73
C SER A 196 32.88 -2.17 -31.13
N ASN A 197 33.89 -2.64 -31.87
CA ASN A 197 34.81 -3.68 -31.35
C ASN A 197 35.51 -3.28 -30.04
N GLU A 198 35.86 -1.99 -29.88
CA GLU A 198 36.50 -1.50 -28.65
C GLU A 198 35.53 -1.53 -27.46
N GLN A 199 34.26 -1.19 -27.70
CA GLN A 199 33.22 -1.30 -26.68
C GLN A 199 32.91 -2.76 -26.34
N ILE A 200 32.92 -3.67 -27.33
CA ILE A 200 32.79 -5.11 -27.09
C ILE A 200 33.92 -5.62 -26.19
N ASP A 201 35.17 -5.21 -26.45
CA ASP A 201 36.31 -5.57 -25.59
C ASP A 201 36.13 -5.03 -24.16
N GLN A 202 35.62 -3.80 -24.00
CA GLN A 202 35.31 -3.22 -22.69
C GLN A 202 34.19 -3.98 -21.97
N ALA A 203 33.09 -4.30 -22.65
CA ALA A 203 31.97 -5.07 -22.09
C ALA A 203 32.43 -6.46 -21.64
N ASN A 204 33.23 -7.16 -22.46
CA ASN A 204 33.81 -8.45 -22.10
C ASN A 204 34.72 -8.37 -20.88
N ASN A 205 35.50 -7.30 -20.72
CA ASN A 205 36.35 -7.11 -19.55
C ASN A 205 35.52 -6.96 -18.26
N LEU A 206 34.34 -6.33 -18.31
CA LEU A 206 33.43 -6.22 -17.16
C LEU A 206 32.86 -7.58 -16.78
N ILE A 207 32.45 -8.38 -17.76
CA ILE A 207 32.00 -9.77 -17.54
C ILE A 207 33.12 -10.64 -16.95
N GLU A 208 34.35 -10.55 -17.47
CA GLU A 208 35.51 -11.29 -16.94
C GLU A 208 35.85 -10.93 -15.50
N GLN A 209 35.49 -9.72 -15.06
CA GLN A 209 35.63 -9.24 -13.69
C GLN A 209 34.44 -9.57 -12.80
N GLU A 210 33.40 -10.23 -13.33
CA GLU A 210 32.14 -10.50 -12.65
C GLU A 210 31.39 -9.21 -12.23
N ASP A 211 31.63 -8.09 -12.93
CA ASP A 211 30.94 -6.80 -12.74
C ASP A 211 29.74 -6.68 -13.68
N TYR A 212 28.67 -7.41 -13.36
CA TYR A 212 27.46 -7.46 -14.21
C TYR A 212 26.69 -6.14 -14.24
N ASN A 213 26.62 -5.42 -13.12
CA ASN A 213 25.97 -4.11 -13.05
C ASN A 213 26.72 -3.11 -13.93
N GLY A 214 28.06 -3.08 -13.82
CA GLY A 214 28.89 -2.25 -14.69
C GLY A 214 28.73 -2.61 -16.16
N TYR A 215 28.58 -3.90 -16.50
CA TYR A 215 28.28 -4.35 -17.86
C TYR A 215 26.91 -3.84 -18.35
N ILE A 216 25.84 -4.02 -17.57
CA ILE A 216 24.48 -3.57 -17.94
C ILE A 216 24.48 -2.06 -18.18
N ASP A 217 25.01 -1.28 -17.22
CA ASP A 217 25.08 0.16 -17.31
C ASP A 217 25.89 0.62 -18.53
N PHE A 218 27.02 -0.02 -18.79
CA PHE A 218 27.86 0.31 -19.93
C PHE A 218 27.16 0.04 -21.27
N VAL A 219 26.56 -1.15 -21.42
CA VAL A 219 25.93 -1.56 -22.68
C VAL A 219 24.68 -0.72 -22.95
N ILE A 220 23.78 -0.56 -21.98
CA ILE A 220 22.56 0.23 -22.15
C ILE A 220 22.86 1.69 -22.50
N ASN A 221 23.91 2.28 -21.92
CA ASN A 221 24.30 3.66 -22.20
C ASN A 221 25.14 3.85 -23.46
N ALA A 222 25.60 2.76 -24.10
CA ALA A 222 26.33 2.84 -25.36
C ALA A 222 25.42 3.18 -26.55
N ASP A 223 24.14 2.81 -26.49
CA ASP A 223 23.11 3.21 -27.46
C ASP A 223 22.15 4.23 -26.84
N PRO A 224 22.03 5.45 -27.41
CA PRO A 224 21.18 6.49 -26.84
C PRO A 224 19.70 6.11 -26.76
N TRP A 225 19.20 5.31 -27.70
CA TRP A 225 17.78 4.92 -27.74
C TRP A 225 17.47 3.90 -26.64
N THR A 226 18.34 2.92 -26.41
CA THR A 226 18.15 1.96 -25.30
C THR A 226 18.28 2.65 -23.94
N SER A 227 19.23 3.58 -23.79
CA SER A 227 19.37 4.38 -22.55
C SER A 227 18.11 5.19 -22.26
N GLU A 228 17.55 5.85 -23.26
CA GLU A 228 16.28 6.60 -23.14
C GLU A 228 15.13 5.66 -22.76
N ARG A 229 14.95 4.55 -23.47
CA ARG A 229 13.84 3.62 -23.21
C ARG A 229 13.96 2.87 -21.89
N TYR A 230 15.17 2.54 -21.45
CA TYR A 230 15.41 1.99 -20.11
C TYR A 230 14.94 2.96 -19.03
N LYS A 231 15.33 4.23 -19.12
CA LYS A 231 14.89 5.28 -18.19
C LYS A 231 13.39 5.49 -18.26
N THR A 232 12.82 5.63 -19.46
CA THR A 232 11.37 5.79 -19.63
C THR A 232 10.61 4.62 -19.03
N PHE A 233 11.06 3.37 -19.19
CA PHE A 233 10.38 2.20 -18.62
C PHE A 233 10.49 2.18 -17.09
N LEU A 234 11.65 2.52 -16.51
CA LEU A 234 11.81 2.62 -15.06
C LEU A 234 10.95 3.74 -14.46
N GLU A 235 10.95 4.92 -15.10
CA GLU A 235 10.07 6.04 -14.73
C GLU A 235 8.59 5.65 -14.88
N ALA A 236 8.27 4.87 -15.93
CA ALA A 236 6.91 4.38 -16.20
C ALA A 236 6.41 3.39 -15.17
N ASN A 237 7.29 2.58 -14.59
CA ASN A 237 6.92 1.68 -13.51
C ASN A 237 6.62 2.41 -12.21
N GLN A 238 7.06 3.66 -12.05
CA GLN A 238 6.82 4.46 -10.86
C GLN A 238 5.57 5.33 -10.99
N THR A 239 5.29 5.87 -12.19
CA THR A 239 4.27 6.92 -12.34
C THR A 239 3.36 6.81 -13.55
N ASN A 240 3.58 5.87 -14.48
CA ASN A 240 2.81 5.82 -15.73
C ASN A 240 1.69 4.77 -15.72
N SER A 241 0.77 4.93 -16.66
CA SER A 241 -0.31 3.99 -16.92
C SER A 241 0.16 2.68 -17.54
N LEU A 242 -0.65 1.64 -17.36
CA LEU A 242 -0.48 0.33 -18.00
C LEU A 242 -0.45 0.44 -19.53
N GLU A 243 -1.18 1.40 -20.09
CA GLU A 243 -1.23 1.69 -21.52
C GLU A 243 0.11 2.16 -22.07
N ASP A 244 0.80 3.04 -21.34
CA ASP A 244 2.14 3.51 -21.69
C ASP A 244 3.17 2.39 -21.60
N GLN A 245 3.09 1.55 -20.56
CA GLN A 245 3.98 0.39 -20.40
C GLN A 245 3.82 -0.58 -21.58
N LEU A 246 2.58 -0.91 -21.96
CA LEU A 246 2.30 -1.73 -23.15
C LEU A 246 2.81 -1.08 -24.44
N GLY A 247 2.69 0.25 -24.55
CA GLY A 247 3.25 1.02 -25.65
C GLY A 247 4.77 0.87 -25.76
N ILE A 248 5.48 1.03 -24.64
CA ILE A 248 6.94 0.89 -24.58
C ILE A 248 7.39 -0.53 -24.93
N LEU A 249 6.74 -1.56 -24.38
CA LEU A 249 7.08 -2.96 -24.70
C LEU A 249 6.93 -3.25 -26.19
N LYS A 250 5.87 -2.74 -26.81
CA LYS A 250 5.67 -2.86 -28.25
C LYS A 250 6.79 -2.15 -29.04
N GLU A 251 7.19 -0.94 -28.63
CA GLU A 251 8.29 -0.23 -29.28
C GLU A 251 9.63 -0.97 -29.16
N ILE A 252 9.89 -1.60 -28.01
CA ILE A 252 11.08 -2.43 -27.77
C ILE A 252 11.11 -3.62 -28.72
N GLU A 253 10.01 -4.35 -28.85
CA GLU A 253 9.88 -5.47 -29.78
C GLU A 253 10.06 -5.06 -31.25
N GLU A 254 9.41 -3.97 -31.67
CA GLU A 254 9.55 -3.41 -33.02
C GLU A 254 11.00 -2.99 -33.29
N LYS A 255 11.66 -2.40 -32.30
CA LYS A 255 13.07 -1.99 -32.40
C LYS A 255 13.99 -3.19 -32.53
N ALA A 256 13.84 -4.22 -31.69
CA ALA A 256 14.63 -5.46 -31.74
C ALA A 256 14.54 -6.11 -33.13
N THR A 257 13.33 -6.17 -33.69
CA THR A 257 13.09 -6.68 -35.04
C THR A 257 13.79 -5.82 -36.10
N SER A 258 13.66 -4.49 -36.03
CA SER A 258 14.21 -3.58 -37.03
C SER A 258 15.74 -3.47 -37.02
N SER A 259 16.37 -3.64 -35.86
CA SER A 259 17.83 -3.65 -35.71
C SER A 259 18.45 -5.00 -36.08
N GLY A 260 17.64 -6.08 -36.10
CA GLY A 260 18.13 -7.44 -36.25
C GLY A 260 18.87 -7.93 -35.01
N ALA A 261 18.43 -7.49 -33.82
CA ALA A 261 18.92 -8.02 -32.55
C ALA A 261 18.66 -9.53 -32.46
N GLU A 262 19.63 -10.29 -31.97
CA GLU A 262 19.47 -11.73 -31.73
C GLU A 262 18.87 -11.93 -30.33
N ILE A 263 17.58 -12.27 -30.28
CA ILE A 263 16.87 -12.66 -29.04
C ILE A 263 16.76 -14.19 -29.01
N ASP A 264 17.05 -14.80 -27.87
CA ASP A 264 16.86 -16.24 -27.69
C ASP A 264 15.39 -16.60 -27.36
N GLU A 265 15.02 -17.86 -27.58
CA GLU A 265 13.63 -18.33 -27.45
C GLU A 265 13.08 -18.22 -26.02
N GLU A 266 13.93 -18.28 -24.99
CA GLU A 266 13.52 -18.17 -23.59
C GLU A 266 13.19 -16.71 -23.27
N THR A 267 14.10 -15.78 -23.59
CA THR A 267 13.87 -14.33 -23.46
C THR A 267 12.64 -13.86 -24.25
N GLU A 268 12.42 -14.38 -25.46
CA GLU A 268 11.23 -14.05 -26.26
C GLU A 268 9.95 -14.53 -25.57
N SER A 269 9.94 -15.75 -25.01
CA SER A 269 8.79 -16.27 -24.25
C SER A 269 8.52 -15.44 -23.00
N ASP A 270 9.55 -15.13 -22.22
CA ASP A 270 9.47 -14.32 -21.01
C ASP A 270 8.94 -12.89 -21.29
N PHE A 271 9.30 -12.33 -22.45
CA PHE A 271 8.78 -11.03 -22.90
C PHE A 271 7.31 -11.08 -23.34
N GLU A 272 6.86 -12.18 -23.94
CA GLU A 272 5.43 -12.41 -24.18
C GLU A 272 4.64 -12.53 -22.87
N ASP A 273 5.19 -13.22 -21.87
CA ASP A 273 4.57 -13.35 -20.56
C ASP A 273 4.47 -11.98 -19.85
N LEU A 274 5.51 -11.13 -19.93
CA LEU A 274 5.47 -9.74 -19.46
C LEU A 274 4.37 -8.93 -20.14
N LYS A 275 4.26 -9.01 -21.47
CA LYS A 275 3.19 -8.34 -22.21
C LYS A 275 1.81 -8.86 -21.81
N ALA A 276 1.66 -10.17 -21.64
CA ALA A 276 0.41 -10.79 -21.23
C ALA A 276 -0.01 -10.34 -19.82
N PHE A 277 0.94 -10.20 -18.90
CA PHE A 277 0.71 -9.64 -17.56
C PHE A 277 0.14 -8.22 -17.63
N TYR A 278 0.79 -7.31 -18.35
CA TYR A 278 0.29 -5.93 -18.46
C TYR A 278 -1.03 -5.82 -19.23
N GLN A 279 -1.27 -6.68 -20.22
CA GLN A 279 -2.55 -6.78 -20.91
C GLN A 279 -3.66 -7.23 -19.94
N ALA A 280 -3.39 -8.22 -19.10
CA ALA A 280 -4.31 -8.68 -18.07
C ALA A 280 -4.56 -7.56 -17.04
N ALA A 281 -3.52 -6.87 -16.58
CA ALA A 281 -3.65 -5.73 -15.68
C ALA A 281 -4.50 -4.60 -16.29
N SER A 282 -4.27 -4.20 -17.54
CA SER A 282 -5.10 -3.20 -18.23
C SER A 282 -6.55 -3.68 -18.40
N ALA A 283 -6.76 -4.98 -18.60
CA ALA A 283 -8.10 -5.57 -18.66
C ALA A 283 -8.87 -5.39 -17.33
N ARG A 284 -8.20 -5.50 -16.17
CA ARG A 284 -8.81 -5.30 -14.84
C ARG A 284 -9.47 -3.93 -14.70
N SER A 285 -8.93 -2.88 -15.32
CA SER A 285 -9.55 -1.55 -15.34
C SER A 285 -10.99 -1.57 -15.89
N ASN A 286 -11.27 -2.43 -16.88
CA ASN A 286 -12.63 -2.61 -17.41
C ASN A 286 -13.55 -3.22 -16.36
N THR A 287 -13.09 -4.26 -15.67
CA THR A 287 -13.83 -4.96 -14.62
C THR A 287 -14.14 -4.01 -13.47
N MET A 288 -13.15 -3.25 -13.00
CA MET A 288 -13.31 -2.25 -11.95
C MET A 288 -14.38 -1.20 -12.28
N VAL A 289 -14.31 -0.56 -13.46
CA VAL A 289 -15.29 0.46 -13.85
C VAL A 289 -16.68 -0.15 -14.06
N ASN A 290 -16.78 -1.31 -14.70
CA ASN A 290 -18.06 -1.99 -14.92
C ASN A 290 -18.74 -2.38 -13.60
N ASN A 291 -17.96 -2.66 -12.56
CA ASN A 291 -18.46 -3.01 -11.23
C ASN A 291 -18.76 -1.78 -10.36
N ALA A 292 -18.00 -0.69 -10.50
CA ALA A 292 -18.22 0.54 -9.75
C ALA A 292 -19.46 1.32 -10.22
N ILE A 293 -19.71 1.40 -11.54
CA ILE A 293 -20.80 2.19 -12.11
C ILE A 293 -22.19 1.83 -11.56
N PRO A 294 -22.59 0.54 -11.44
CA PRO A 294 -23.85 0.15 -10.83
C PRO A 294 -24.02 0.62 -9.38
N LEU A 295 -22.92 0.77 -8.62
CA LEU A 295 -22.96 1.19 -7.22
C LEU A 295 -23.45 2.64 -7.05
N CYS A 296 -23.31 3.49 -8.07
CA CYS A 296 -23.88 4.85 -8.07
C CYS A 296 -25.40 4.86 -7.79
N SER A 297 -26.12 3.79 -8.18
CA SER A 297 -27.56 3.69 -7.94
C SER A 297 -27.93 3.49 -6.46
N LYS A 298 -26.98 3.01 -5.64
CA LYS A 298 -27.15 2.86 -4.19
C LYS A 298 -27.03 4.21 -3.45
N SER A 299 -26.38 5.20 -4.06
CA SER A 299 -26.18 6.54 -3.49
C SER A 299 -26.63 7.61 -4.50
N PRO A 300 -27.94 7.82 -4.71
CA PRO A 300 -28.42 8.80 -5.69
C PRO A 300 -28.04 10.25 -5.30
N ASP A 301 -27.90 10.53 -4.01
CA ASP A 301 -27.74 11.88 -3.48
C ASP A 301 -26.27 12.30 -3.23
N ALA A 302 -25.34 11.34 -3.13
CA ALA A 302 -23.90 11.60 -2.98
C ALA A 302 -23.07 10.81 -4.03
N PRO A 303 -21.88 11.28 -4.42
CA PRO A 303 -20.97 10.46 -5.22
C PRO A 303 -20.57 9.19 -4.47
N ILE A 304 -20.18 8.15 -5.20
CA ILE A 304 -19.40 7.05 -4.63
C ILE A 304 -17.91 7.38 -4.76
N VAL A 305 -17.09 6.74 -3.93
CA VAL A 305 -15.65 6.75 -4.08
C VAL A 305 -15.20 5.49 -4.79
N MET A 306 -14.17 5.59 -5.62
CA MET A 306 -13.43 4.47 -6.19
C MET A 306 -11.95 4.65 -5.84
N ILE A 307 -11.31 3.64 -5.26
CA ILE A 307 -9.88 3.64 -4.93
C ILE A 307 -9.19 2.64 -5.85
N ILE A 308 -8.18 3.10 -6.58
CA ILE A 308 -7.41 2.29 -7.54
C ILE A 308 -5.92 2.59 -7.44
N GLY A 309 -5.09 1.62 -7.81
CA GLY A 309 -3.69 1.81 -8.08
C GLY A 309 -3.49 2.81 -9.22
N ALA A 310 -2.53 3.73 -9.06
CA ALA A 310 -2.27 4.82 -10.02
C ALA A 310 -2.05 4.35 -11.47
N ALA A 311 -1.51 3.14 -11.66
CA ALA A 311 -1.28 2.56 -12.99
C ALA A 311 -2.59 2.34 -13.80
N HIS A 312 -3.75 2.31 -13.15
CA HIS A 312 -5.06 2.10 -13.78
C HIS A 312 -5.72 3.41 -14.26
N THR A 313 -5.21 4.57 -13.86
CA THR A 313 -5.91 5.87 -14.00
C THR A 313 -6.33 6.19 -15.43
N ASP A 314 -5.40 6.17 -16.39
CA ASP A 314 -5.70 6.57 -17.77
C ASP A 314 -6.84 5.74 -18.38
N LYS A 315 -6.78 4.43 -18.18
CA LYS A 315 -7.82 3.53 -18.68
C LYS A 315 -9.15 3.76 -17.98
N VAL A 316 -9.14 4.02 -16.67
CA VAL A 316 -10.35 4.34 -15.91
C VAL A 316 -10.98 5.64 -16.40
N ILE A 317 -10.18 6.68 -16.68
CA ILE A 317 -10.65 7.95 -17.27
C ILE A 317 -11.38 7.71 -18.60
N ASP A 318 -10.77 6.93 -19.50
CA ASP A 318 -11.36 6.57 -20.79
C ASP A 318 -12.71 5.85 -20.62
N LEU A 319 -12.74 4.84 -19.76
CA LEU A 319 -13.94 4.03 -19.52
C LEU A 319 -15.06 4.82 -18.85
N LEU A 320 -14.75 5.67 -17.87
CA LEU A 320 -15.73 6.55 -17.24
C LEU A 320 -16.30 7.58 -18.23
N THR A 321 -15.44 8.10 -19.11
CA THR A 321 -15.83 8.96 -20.22
C THR A 321 -16.81 8.25 -21.16
N ASP A 322 -16.49 7.03 -21.59
CA ASP A 322 -17.34 6.24 -22.49
C ASP A 322 -18.70 5.92 -21.85
N GLN A 323 -18.74 5.75 -20.53
CA GLN A 323 -19.95 5.51 -19.75
C GLN A 323 -20.75 6.78 -19.41
N SER A 324 -20.28 7.95 -19.87
CA SER A 324 -20.87 9.26 -19.58
C SER A 324 -21.05 9.52 -18.07
N ALA A 325 -20.13 9.01 -17.26
CA ALA A 325 -20.09 9.29 -15.83
C ALA A 325 -19.56 10.70 -15.57
N ALA A 326 -20.05 11.34 -14.52
CA ALA A 326 -19.39 12.49 -13.93
C ALA A 326 -18.29 11.97 -13.01
N PHE A 327 -17.05 12.44 -13.21
CA PHE A 327 -15.95 11.99 -12.38
C PHE A 327 -14.90 13.06 -12.13
N VAL A 328 -14.10 12.81 -11.10
CA VAL A 328 -12.90 13.56 -10.75
C VAL A 328 -11.85 12.58 -10.25
N ILE A 329 -10.60 12.78 -10.68
CA ILE A 329 -9.44 12.01 -10.23
C ILE A 329 -8.67 12.86 -9.23
N ILE A 330 -8.30 12.28 -8.09
CA ILE A 330 -7.56 12.93 -7.02
C ILE A 330 -6.33 12.08 -6.70
N SER A 331 -5.16 12.68 -6.88
CA SER A 331 -3.86 12.10 -6.55
C SER A 331 -3.43 12.63 -5.18
N PRO A 332 -3.12 11.77 -4.19
CA PRO A 332 -2.50 12.20 -2.94
C PRO A 332 -1.16 12.90 -3.21
N LYS A 333 -0.80 13.92 -2.42
CA LYS A 333 0.43 14.68 -2.68
C LYS A 333 1.70 13.88 -2.47
N SER A 334 1.69 12.92 -1.55
CA SER A 334 2.81 12.01 -1.32
C SER A 334 3.04 11.05 -2.49
N LEU A 335 2.04 10.86 -3.37
CA LEU A 335 2.23 10.07 -4.59
C LEU A 335 3.16 10.76 -5.59
N GLU A 336 3.13 12.10 -5.69
CA GLU A 336 4.04 12.86 -6.58
C GLU A 336 5.44 13.04 -5.99
N LYS A 337 5.58 12.86 -4.68
CA LYS A 337 6.83 13.05 -3.93
C LYS A 337 7.15 11.74 -3.24
N SER A 338 7.73 10.81 -3.98
CA SER A 338 8.33 9.63 -3.38
C SER A 338 9.39 10.06 -2.36
N ASP A 339 9.03 9.95 -1.08
CA ASP A 339 9.93 10.06 0.05
C ASP A 339 9.95 8.68 0.68
N ASP A 340 11.07 7.96 0.47
CA ASP A 340 11.32 6.60 0.93
C ASP A 340 10.95 6.41 2.42
N LYS A 341 10.97 7.48 3.24
CA LYS A 341 10.63 7.43 4.66
C LYS A 341 9.17 7.12 4.95
N SER A 342 8.29 7.50 4.04
CA SER A 342 6.84 7.32 4.19
C SER A 342 6.34 6.00 3.61
N GLU A 343 7.23 5.27 2.93
CA GLU A 343 6.97 3.95 2.36
C GLU A 343 7.19 2.87 3.42
N LEU A 344 6.49 1.75 3.27
CA LEU A 344 6.84 0.51 3.95
C LEU A 344 8.20 0.05 3.42
N ASP A 345 9.07 -0.42 4.31
CA ASP A 345 10.29 -1.08 3.84
C ASP A 345 9.94 -2.36 3.06
N SER A 346 10.92 -2.90 2.32
CA SER A 346 10.67 -4.06 1.47
C SER A 346 10.19 -5.30 2.24
N ALA A 347 10.61 -5.47 3.50
CA ALA A 347 10.20 -6.61 4.32
C ALA A 347 8.75 -6.44 4.80
N ALA A 348 8.39 -5.26 5.31
CA ALA A 348 7.03 -4.91 5.70
C ALA A 348 6.07 -4.98 4.51
N TYR A 349 6.48 -4.48 3.34
CA TYR A 349 5.69 -4.57 2.11
C TYR A 349 5.49 -6.03 1.64
N GLU A 350 6.54 -6.85 1.65
CA GLU A 350 6.44 -8.28 1.32
C GLU A 350 5.48 -9.00 2.28
N ARG A 351 5.58 -8.72 3.59
CA ARG A 351 4.66 -9.27 4.59
C ARG A 351 3.22 -8.87 4.30
N LYS A 352 2.96 -7.59 4.04
CA LYS A 352 1.63 -7.08 3.68
C LYS A 352 1.06 -7.73 2.43
N ASN A 353 1.85 -7.90 1.38
CA ASN A 353 1.46 -8.62 0.17
C ASN A 353 1.06 -10.07 0.43
N ASN A 354 1.62 -10.67 1.49
CA ASN A 354 1.30 -12.02 1.94
C ASN A 354 0.18 -12.07 2.98
N ALA A 355 -0.57 -10.97 3.13
CA ALA A 355 -1.62 -10.80 4.13
C ALA A 355 -1.11 -10.92 5.58
N LEU A 356 0.18 -10.69 5.81
CA LEU A 356 0.80 -10.71 7.13
C LEU A 356 0.83 -9.28 7.68
N SER A 357 0.97 -9.14 8.99
CA SER A 357 1.20 -7.88 9.67
C SER A 357 2.48 -7.22 9.16
N VAL A 358 2.44 -5.90 9.01
CA VAL A 358 3.63 -5.11 8.62
C VAL A 358 4.69 -5.06 9.72
N ASP A 359 4.36 -5.49 10.93
CA ASP A 359 5.29 -5.64 12.05
C ASP A 359 6.51 -6.49 11.68
N SER A 360 7.69 -5.96 12.00
CA SER A 360 8.94 -6.70 11.91
C SER A 360 9.03 -7.84 12.93
N ASP A 361 9.96 -8.76 12.71
CA ASP A 361 10.20 -9.91 13.60
C ASP A 361 10.43 -9.45 15.05
N GLY A 362 9.60 -9.96 15.96
CA GLY A 362 9.69 -9.67 17.39
C GLY A 362 8.62 -8.69 17.89
N LEU A 363 7.86 -8.08 16.99
CA LEU A 363 6.67 -7.28 17.31
C LEU A 363 5.39 -8.13 17.29
N LEU A 364 4.29 -7.59 17.83
CA LEU A 364 3.07 -8.34 18.13
C LEU A 364 2.55 -9.12 16.92
N GLY A 365 2.38 -8.44 15.79
CA GLY A 365 1.81 -9.03 14.58
C GLY A 365 2.63 -10.21 14.04
N SER A 366 3.96 -10.11 14.07
CA SER A 366 4.86 -11.19 13.66
C SER A 366 4.71 -12.49 14.48
N TYR A 367 4.20 -12.40 15.71
CA TYR A 367 3.91 -13.59 16.52
C TYR A 367 2.59 -14.25 16.14
N LEU A 368 1.62 -13.47 15.64
CA LEU A 368 0.24 -13.87 15.38
C LEU A 368 0.05 -14.43 13.96
N ASP A 369 0.81 -13.95 12.98
CA ASP A 369 0.60 -14.22 11.55
C ASP A 369 1.46 -15.36 10.96
N ARG A 370 1.48 -16.52 11.61
CA ARG A 370 2.40 -17.66 11.34
C ARG A 370 2.22 -18.42 10.01
N ARG A 371 1.72 -17.79 8.95
CA ARG A 371 1.30 -18.47 7.72
C ARG A 371 2.44 -18.79 6.74
N PRO A 372 2.29 -19.85 5.92
CA PRO A 372 3.02 -20.00 4.68
C PRO A 372 2.53 -18.99 3.62
N VAL A 373 3.47 -18.17 3.15
CA VAL A 373 3.46 -17.17 2.06
C VAL A 373 2.80 -17.70 0.78
N ASN A 374 1.78 -17.03 0.21
CA ASN A 374 1.27 -17.20 -1.18
C ASN A 374 0.07 -16.27 -1.55
N TYR A 375 0.04 -15.00 -1.11
CA TYR A 375 -0.96 -14.04 -1.60
C TYR A 375 -0.33 -13.06 -2.60
N LYS A 376 -1.14 -12.58 -3.54
CA LYS A 376 -0.75 -11.62 -4.58
C LYS A 376 -1.70 -10.44 -4.50
N LYS A 377 -1.12 -9.27 -4.23
CA LYS A 377 -1.73 -8.07 -3.63
C LYS A 377 -2.13 -8.25 -2.18
N PRO A 378 -2.03 -7.21 -1.34
CA PRO A 378 -2.52 -7.27 0.03
C PRO A 378 -4.04 -7.49 -0.03
N PRO A 379 -4.56 -8.66 0.39
CA PRO A 379 -5.99 -8.78 0.58
C PRO A 379 -6.38 -7.91 1.78
N SER A 380 -7.67 -7.64 1.95
CA SER A 380 -8.11 -7.11 3.23
C SER A 380 -7.76 -8.07 4.35
N VAL A 381 -7.29 -7.51 5.46
CA VAL A 381 -6.90 -8.27 6.66
C VAL A 381 -8.01 -8.28 7.72
N THR A 382 -9.09 -7.51 7.52
CA THR A 382 -10.17 -7.31 8.50
C THR A 382 -10.85 -8.59 9.00
N GLY A 383 -10.87 -9.63 8.17
CA GLY A 383 -11.45 -10.94 8.50
C GLY A 383 -10.47 -11.95 9.11
N GLU A 384 -9.18 -11.64 9.13
CA GLU A 384 -8.10 -12.56 9.54
C GLU A 384 -8.02 -12.67 11.07
N THR A 385 -7.76 -13.87 11.59
CA THR A 385 -7.78 -14.11 13.05
C THR A 385 -6.63 -13.37 13.74
N TRP A 386 -5.45 -13.36 13.13
CA TRP A 386 -4.30 -12.60 13.65
C TRP A 386 -4.60 -11.10 13.74
N PHE A 387 -5.35 -10.56 12.78
CA PHE A 387 -5.67 -9.13 12.74
C PHE A 387 -6.68 -8.77 13.82
N LYS A 388 -7.76 -9.56 13.96
CA LYS A 388 -8.75 -9.43 15.04
C LYS A 388 -8.07 -9.47 16.41
N SER A 389 -7.21 -10.47 16.62
CA SER A 389 -6.36 -10.61 17.80
C SER A 389 -5.44 -9.41 18.05
N LYS A 390 -4.81 -8.84 17.01
CA LYS A 390 -3.96 -7.65 17.18
C LYS A 390 -4.79 -6.43 17.60
N ALA A 391 -5.91 -6.19 16.93
CA ALA A 391 -6.79 -5.06 17.20
C ALA A 391 -7.45 -5.13 18.59
N GLU A 392 -7.94 -6.30 18.99
CA GLU A 392 -8.44 -6.52 20.35
C GLU A 392 -7.34 -6.29 21.40
N MET A 393 -6.08 -6.64 21.09
CA MET A 393 -4.96 -6.43 22.02
C MET A 393 -4.64 -4.96 22.18
N TYR A 394 -4.67 -4.19 21.09
CA TYR A 394 -4.55 -2.74 21.14
C TYR A 394 -5.70 -2.14 21.97
N PHE A 395 -6.92 -2.60 21.75
CA PHE A 395 -8.11 -2.18 22.51
C PHE A 395 -7.97 -2.43 24.02
N VAL A 396 -7.56 -3.64 24.41
CA VAL A 396 -7.30 -4.00 25.82
C VAL A 396 -6.21 -3.13 26.41
N THR A 397 -5.10 -2.97 25.69
CA THR A 397 -3.93 -2.24 26.17
C THR A 397 -4.26 -0.76 26.41
N GLU A 398 -4.93 -0.12 25.44
CA GLU A 398 -5.42 1.26 25.55
C GLU A 398 -6.44 1.41 26.69
N THR A 399 -7.40 0.48 26.81
CA THR A 399 -8.41 0.51 27.89
C THR A 399 -7.76 0.49 29.27
N ILE A 400 -6.80 -0.41 29.48
CA ILE A 400 -6.09 -0.53 30.75
C ILE A 400 -5.24 0.73 31.00
N ALA A 401 -4.48 1.18 29.99
CA ALA A 401 -3.62 2.35 30.08
C ALA A 401 -4.38 3.62 30.46
N THR A 402 -5.45 3.92 29.73
CA THR A 402 -6.28 5.11 29.93
C THR A 402 -7.09 5.06 31.23
N ALA A 403 -7.61 3.90 31.63
CA ALA A 403 -8.31 3.79 32.91
C ALA A 403 -7.37 4.03 34.09
N ILE A 404 -6.15 3.47 34.05
CA ILE A 404 -5.16 3.61 35.12
C ILE A 404 -4.62 5.04 35.19
N SER A 405 -4.31 5.67 34.05
CA SER A 405 -3.91 7.08 34.00
C SER A 405 -5.03 8.01 34.52
N GLY A 406 -6.29 7.65 34.26
CA GLY A 406 -7.49 8.28 34.82
C GLY A 406 -7.72 8.04 36.32
N GLY A 407 -6.85 7.25 36.97
CA GLY A 407 -6.88 7.02 38.42
C GLY A 407 -7.73 5.83 38.87
N ALA A 408 -8.07 4.90 37.97
CA ALA A 408 -8.72 3.64 38.33
C ALA A 408 -7.88 2.84 39.34
N LYS A 409 -8.56 2.11 40.24
CA LYS A 409 -7.94 1.33 41.32
C LYS A 409 -8.62 -0.02 41.44
N GLU A 410 -7.90 -0.99 41.99
CA GLU A 410 -8.47 -2.31 42.27
C GLU A 410 -9.66 -2.26 43.27
N PRO A 411 -10.73 -3.05 43.03
CA PRO A 411 -10.97 -3.86 41.83
C PRO A 411 -11.31 -2.98 40.63
N TYR A 412 -10.72 -3.28 39.48
CA TYR A 412 -10.92 -2.53 38.25
C TYR A 412 -12.33 -2.76 37.69
N ASP A 413 -13.05 -1.68 37.42
CA ASP A 413 -14.45 -1.69 36.95
C ASP A 413 -14.57 -1.82 35.43
N PHE A 414 -13.48 -1.61 34.69
CA PHE A 414 -13.42 -1.77 33.23
C PHE A 414 -13.23 -3.22 32.76
N LEU A 415 -13.06 -4.18 33.68
CA LEU A 415 -12.75 -5.58 33.32
C LEU A 415 -13.90 -6.29 32.61
N ASP A 416 -15.14 -5.84 32.82
CA ASP A 416 -16.33 -6.37 32.15
C ASP A 416 -16.32 -6.09 30.64
N LYS A 417 -15.61 -5.06 30.20
CA LYS A 417 -15.40 -4.75 28.77
C LYS A 417 -14.66 -5.85 28.01
N PHE A 418 -13.96 -6.75 28.72
CA PHE A 418 -13.18 -7.82 28.11
C PHE A 418 -13.96 -9.14 28.00
N ASP A 419 -15.18 -9.22 28.57
CA ASP A 419 -15.99 -10.44 28.55
C ASP A 419 -16.51 -10.78 27.14
N ASP A 420 -16.60 -9.78 26.26
CA ASP A 420 -17.12 -9.90 24.89
C ASP A 420 -16.00 -10.04 23.82
N LEU A 421 -14.74 -10.18 24.22
CA LEU A 421 -13.62 -10.41 23.28
C LEU A 421 -13.58 -11.88 22.85
N ASP A 422 -13.50 -12.13 21.55
CA ASP A 422 -13.54 -13.47 20.99
C ASP A 422 -12.14 -14.11 20.95
N ASP A 423 -11.11 -13.31 20.67
CA ASP A 423 -9.77 -13.81 20.34
C ASP A 423 -8.74 -13.57 21.46
N ILE A 424 -9.11 -12.86 22.52
CA ILE A 424 -8.24 -12.53 23.67
C ILE A 424 -8.86 -12.89 25.01
N LYS A 425 -8.00 -13.38 25.92
CA LYS A 425 -8.32 -13.54 27.35
C LYS A 425 -7.27 -12.88 28.22
N VAL A 426 -7.64 -11.83 28.93
CA VAL A 426 -6.77 -11.11 29.85
C VAL A 426 -6.69 -11.84 31.21
N ASP A 427 -5.48 -12.04 31.73
CA ASP A 427 -5.30 -12.47 33.13
C ASP A 427 -5.44 -11.25 34.05
N ASN A 428 -6.66 -10.97 34.49
CA ASN A 428 -6.97 -9.82 35.35
C ASN A 428 -6.12 -9.77 36.63
N SER A 429 -5.64 -10.92 37.13
CA SER A 429 -4.80 -10.99 38.32
C SER A 429 -3.33 -10.63 38.07
N SER A 430 -2.96 -10.47 36.79
CA SER A 430 -1.61 -10.11 36.37
C SER A 430 -1.40 -8.62 36.13
N ILE A 431 -2.47 -7.82 36.13
CA ILE A 431 -2.38 -6.38 35.97
C ILE A 431 -1.60 -5.81 37.14
N ASN A 432 -0.48 -5.16 36.84
CA ASN A 432 0.41 -4.57 37.82
C ASN A 432 0.80 -3.17 37.35
N VAL A 433 0.70 -2.20 38.27
CA VAL A 433 1.02 -0.80 38.00
C VAL A 433 2.25 -0.42 38.80
N LYS A 434 3.26 0.09 38.12
CA LYS A 434 4.49 0.57 38.76
C LYS A 434 4.88 1.90 38.15
N ASP A 435 4.76 2.94 38.97
CA ASP A 435 4.84 4.33 38.52
C ASP A 435 3.79 4.56 37.41
N ASP A 436 4.19 4.99 36.22
CA ASP A 436 3.28 5.19 35.08
C ASP A 436 3.31 4.02 34.08
N TYR A 437 3.97 2.91 34.42
CA TYR A 437 4.05 1.71 33.59
C TYR A 437 3.12 0.62 34.08
N ILE A 438 2.51 -0.07 33.12
CA ILE A 438 1.54 -1.13 33.35
C ILE A 438 2.09 -2.41 32.75
N THR A 439 2.04 -3.50 33.50
CA THR A 439 2.27 -4.83 32.96
C THR A 439 1.09 -5.73 33.18
N PHE A 440 0.83 -6.61 32.22
CA PHE A 440 -0.16 -7.67 32.32
C PHE A 440 0.20 -8.82 31.36
N ASN A 441 -0.54 -9.93 31.43
CA ASN A 441 -0.46 -10.98 30.43
C ASN A 441 -1.85 -11.35 29.91
N ALA A 442 -1.87 -11.84 28.67
CA ALA A 442 -3.06 -12.29 27.98
C ALA A 442 -2.78 -13.57 27.18
N MET A 443 -3.81 -14.38 26.97
CA MET A 443 -3.82 -15.43 25.97
C MET A 443 -4.47 -14.86 24.70
N VAL A 444 -3.83 -15.07 23.55
CA VAL A 444 -4.22 -14.52 22.25
C VAL A 444 -4.27 -15.65 21.23
N LEU A 445 -5.20 -15.64 20.29
CA LEU A 445 -5.23 -16.61 19.20
C LEU A 445 -4.26 -16.20 18.08
N ASP A 446 -3.50 -17.16 17.55
CA ASP A 446 -2.81 -16.99 16.27
C ASP A 446 -3.72 -17.35 15.09
N GLU A 447 -3.22 -17.15 13.86
CA GLU A 447 -3.98 -17.44 12.65
C GLU A 447 -4.40 -18.92 12.52
N GLU A 448 -3.71 -19.83 13.21
CA GLU A 448 -4.07 -21.26 13.27
C GLU A 448 -5.01 -21.58 14.46
N ASN A 449 -5.54 -20.55 15.13
CA ASN A 449 -6.35 -20.63 16.34
C ASN A 449 -5.63 -21.28 17.53
N HIS A 450 -4.31 -21.18 17.61
CA HIS A 450 -3.56 -21.60 18.79
C HIS A 450 -3.49 -20.48 19.82
N GLU A 451 -3.69 -20.81 21.09
CA GLU A 451 -3.51 -19.86 22.18
C GLU A 451 -2.00 -19.61 22.44
N ILE A 452 -1.57 -18.36 22.27
CA ILE A 452 -0.23 -17.86 22.60
C ILE A 452 -0.34 -16.97 23.84
N LYS A 453 0.59 -17.14 24.78
CA LYS A 453 0.71 -16.24 25.93
C LYS A 453 1.57 -15.03 25.57
N ILE A 454 1.01 -13.84 25.71
CA ILE A 454 1.68 -12.55 25.49
C ILE A 454 1.80 -11.82 26.82
N TYR A 455 2.98 -11.26 27.08
CA TYR A 455 3.26 -10.32 28.16
C TYR A 455 3.32 -8.91 27.57
N VAL A 456 2.69 -7.97 28.26
CA VAL A 456 2.56 -6.58 27.81
C VAL A 456 3.26 -5.66 28.82
N LEU A 457 4.01 -4.71 28.29
CA LEU A 457 4.45 -3.50 28.99
C LEU A 457 3.84 -2.32 28.26
N ALA A 458 3.01 -1.54 28.95
CA ALA A 458 2.33 -0.39 28.38
C ALA A 458 2.57 0.87 29.21
N HIS A 459 2.50 2.01 28.55
CA HIS A 459 2.59 3.33 29.15
C HIS A 459 1.59 4.26 28.48
N HIS A 460 0.82 5.00 29.29
CA HIS A 460 -0.10 6.01 28.78
C HIS A 460 0.65 7.32 28.54
N ILE A 461 0.48 7.89 27.36
CA ILE A 461 1.05 9.16 26.94
C ILE A 461 -0.08 10.19 26.96
N ASP A 462 0.08 11.26 27.72
CA ASP A 462 -0.88 12.37 27.74
C ASP A 462 -0.73 13.16 26.43
N ALA A 463 -1.43 12.73 25.37
CA ALA A 463 -1.42 13.42 24.07
C ALA A 463 -2.27 14.72 24.09
N GLY A 464 -2.89 15.06 25.23
CA GLY A 464 -3.81 16.19 25.36
C GLY A 464 -5.25 15.86 24.99
N SER A 465 -6.16 16.80 25.23
CA SER A 465 -7.60 16.58 25.00
C SER A 465 -7.91 16.35 23.51
N THR A 466 -8.61 15.26 23.22
CA THR A 466 -9.14 14.84 21.91
C THR A 466 -9.38 16.00 20.96
N VAL A 467 -8.55 16.04 19.92
CA VAL A 467 -8.75 16.88 18.74
C VAL A 467 -9.80 16.19 17.84
N ASN A 468 -10.36 16.89 16.85
CA ASN A 468 -11.20 16.22 15.85
C ASN A 468 -10.36 15.19 15.06
N LEU A 469 -11.01 14.16 14.49
CA LEU A 469 -10.33 13.09 13.74
C LEU A 469 -9.37 13.61 12.65
N GLU A 470 -9.73 14.70 11.98
CA GLU A 470 -8.87 15.24 10.93
C GLU A 470 -7.52 15.69 11.50
N ASP A 471 -7.50 16.34 12.65
CA ASP A 471 -6.27 16.79 13.27
C ASP A 471 -5.42 15.63 13.81
N VAL A 472 -6.06 14.55 14.25
CA VAL A 472 -5.41 13.28 14.60
C VAL A 472 -4.70 12.66 13.40
N LEU A 473 -5.39 12.55 12.25
CA LEU A 473 -4.80 12.03 11.03
C LEU A 473 -3.65 12.92 10.51
N LYS A 474 -3.75 14.23 10.69
CA LYS A 474 -2.66 15.17 10.34
C LYS A 474 -1.42 14.98 11.19
N GLU A 475 -1.60 14.71 12.48
CA GLU A 475 -0.48 14.43 13.38
C GLU A 475 0.24 13.16 12.92
N ILE A 476 -0.50 12.09 12.63
CA ILE A 476 0.08 10.83 12.16
C ILE A 476 0.76 10.98 10.81
N LEU A 477 0.16 11.73 9.87
CA LEU A 477 0.83 12.05 8.61
C LEU A 477 2.14 12.81 8.85
N THR A 478 2.14 13.74 9.81
CA THR A 478 3.34 14.49 10.19
C THR A 478 4.39 13.54 10.79
N ASP A 479 3.98 12.61 11.64
CA ASP A 479 4.88 11.61 12.23
C ASP A 479 5.49 10.72 11.14
N VAL A 480 4.67 10.10 10.28
CA VAL A 480 5.11 9.20 9.19
C VAL A 480 6.01 9.91 8.17
N THR A 481 5.77 11.18 7.87
CA THR A 481 6.58 11.92 6.89
C THR A 481 7.87 12.50 7.49
N ASN A 482 7.91 12.77 8.79
CA ASN A 482 9.10 13.31 9.45
C ASN A 482 9.94 12.26 10.17
N SER A 483 9.40 11.06 10.41
CA SER A 483 10.08 10.00 11.12
C SER A 483 11.34 9.57 10.37
N ASN A 484 12.49 9.87 10.98
CA ASN A 484 13.64 8.97 10.90
C ASN A 484 13.49 7.97 12.07
N THR A 485 12.34 7.32 12.21
CA THR A 485 12.12 6.38 13.33
C THR A 485 13.21 5.32 13.22
N ASP A 486 14.14 5.40 14.15
CA ASP A 486 15.07 4.33 14.41
C ASP A 486 14.21 3.26 15.09
N ASP A 487 13.88 2.18 14.37
CA ASP A 487 13.13 1.02 14.88
C ASP A 487 13.84 0.32 16.07
N SER A 488 14.89 0.95 16.62
CA SER A 488 15.60 0.52 17.82
C SER A 488 14.84 0.79 19.11
N GLU A 489 13.80 1.65 19.12
CA GLU A 489 12.92 1.81 20.27
C GLU A 489 11.97 0.61 20.41
N ARG A 490 11.92 0.01 21.61
CA ARG A 490 11.15 -1.22 21.89
C ARG A 490 9.71 -0.99 22.30
N LEU A 491 9.37 0.23 22.71
CA LEU A 491 7.99 0.65 22.94
C LEU A 491 7.51 1.31 21.66
N ASN A 492 6.48 0.75 21.04
CA ASN A 492 5.88 1.31 19.84
C ASN A 492 4.62 2.07 20.24
N LYS A 493 4.40 3.23 19.62
CA LYS A 493 3.13 3.96 19.69
C LYS A 493 2.07 3.09 19.00
N ILE A 494 1.17 2.47 19.77
CA ILE A 494 0.11 1.58 19.25
C ILE A 494 -1.21 2.31 19.01
N THR A 495 -1.39 3.44 19.68
CA THR A 495 -2.52 4.37 19.56
C THR A 495 -1.99 5.79 19.75
N GLN A 496 -2.85 6.81 19.69
CA GLN A 496 -2.44 8.18 20.00
C GLN A 496 -1.90 8.35 21.43
N ASN A 497 -2.46 7.59 22.38
CA ASN A 497 -2.29 7.80 23.81
C ASN A 497 -1.55 6.66 24.51
N THR A 498 -1.10 5.64 23.78
CA THR A 498 -0.44 4.48 24.38
C THR A 498 0.77 4.01 23.59
N GLU A 499 1.86 3.82 24.31
CA GLU A 499 3.03 3.07 23.89
C GLU A 499 2.99 1.66 24.51
N ALA A 500 3.32 0.64 23.72
CA ALA A 500 3.38 -0.73 24.23
C ALA A 500 4.51 -1.55 23.63
N MET A 501 4.96 -2.53 24.42
CA MET A 501 5.86 -3.60 24.04
C MET A 501 5.17 -4.93 24.33
N TYR A 502 5.25 -5.84 23.37
CA TYR A 502 4.68 -7.19 23.46
C TYR A 502 5.80 -8.22 23.38
N SER A 503 5.76 -9.25 24.22
CA SER A 503 6.71 -10.37 24.14
C SER A 503 6.08 -11.68 24.59
N THR A 504 6.60 -12.78 24.06
CA THR A 504 6.32 -14.13 24.58
C THR A 504 7.24 -14.52 25.75
N ASP A 505 8.26 -13.70 26.04
CA ASP A 505 9.21 -13.86 27.14
C ASP A 505 9.02 -12.79 28.23
N VAL A 506 8.62 -13.23 29.42
CA VAL A 506 8.41 -12.35 30.57
C VAL A 506 9.70 -11.69 31.05
N GLU A 507 10.87 -12.31 30.86
CA GLU A 507 12.13 -11.73 31.27
C GLU A 507 12.49 -10.51 30.43
N GLU A 508 12.08 -10.50 29.15
CA GLU A 508 12.28 -9.37 28.25
C GLU A 508 11.47 -8.15 28.70
N ILE A 509 10.18 -8.34 29.03
CA ILE A 509 9.32 -7.30 29.60
C ILE A 509 9.89 -6.77 30.92
N ASN A 510 10.33 -7.67 31.80
CA ASN A 510 10.92 -7.29 33.08
C ASN A 510 12.24 -6.55 32.92
N GLU A 511 13.06 -6.89 31.93
CA GLU A 511 14.29 -6.18 31.61
C GLU A 511 13.99 -4.77 31.12
N GLU A 512 13.04 -4.62 30.19
CA GLU A 512 12.69 -3.32 29.62
C GLU A 512 12.08 -2.39 30.68
N LEU A 513 11.17 -2.90 31.51
CA LEU A 513 10.62 -2.16 32.65
C LEU A 513 11.74 -1.67 33.59
N ARG A 514 12.76 -2.50 33.88
CA ARG A 514 13.90 -2.09 34.72
C ARG A 514 14.72 -0.98 34.04
N LYS A 515 14.92 -1.04 32.72
CA LYS A 515 15.66 0.01 31.98
C LYS A 515 14.94 1.35 32.07
N LYS A 516 13.63 1.38 31.81
CA LYS A 516 12.80 2.60 31.87
C LYS A 516 12.76 3.22 33.28
N MET A 517 12.67 2.38 34.31
CA MET A 517 12.75 2.85 35.69
C MET A 517 14.11 3.47 36.09
N VAL A 518 15.20 3.10 35.41
CA VAL A 518 16.54 3.64 35.69
C VAL A 518 16.80 4.93 34.89
N SER A 519 16.20 5.10 33.72
CA SER A 519 16.35 6.33 32.92
C SER A 519 15.64 7.53 33.53
N ASP A 520 14.57 7.29 34.30
CA ASP A 520 13.70 8.35 34.83
C ASP A 520 14.17 8.89 36.20
N THR A 521 15.21 8.29 36.79
CA THR A 521 15.88 8.73 38.04
C THR A 521 17.16 9.51 37.77
#